data_AF-A0ABD2Q204-F1
#
_entry.id   AF-A0ABD2Q204-F1
#
_cell.length_a   1.000
_cell.length_b   1.000
_cell.length_c   1.000
_cell.angle_alpha   90.00
_cell.angle_beta   90.00
_cell.angle_gamma   90.00
#
_symmetry.space_group_name_H-M   'P 1'
#
loop_
_entity.id
_entity.type
_entity.pdbx_description
1 polymer ?
#
loop_
_entity_poly.entity_id
_entity_poly.type
_entity_poly.pdbx_seq_one_letter_code
_entity_poly.pdbx_strand_id
1 'polypeptide(L)'
;MEDIRTEKRTETKDEPLKHQIYKFGLKFVIKALKDLKANLEDGNFDSAKFLLRFLANSLNYSLIEPKSFLALIEKFAQIPKEASAYTQAKADWYTYIILYCLPHCGKILASHDEKALDCLFGSIEQYLEGRSRAHVKLLRVWDTDVPHPQEDVDHIKSNQEYGPPHSFLPISPPDSNAKVPYPLPRVIFRIFDHSDVLSLKSEEKIISVLPGANSIERFFVDDYMQILIESCSYNRVVCARALLSLKTKSTFPIEYIIVEQVLGSMFQLPEPAVTHGQLLFYGALLIQICNECSSTFPLVLAQATELLFERLNQMKPICIERFVNWFSYHLVNYQILWTWNEWADALEENRMSPKKRFIVETFARLIRSCKFRNLKNAVPEEFQVLLPESLKFNNIFNDHTIDSNLLKYSNISPVFERFYPCIEKREDPLLVIDTLKKLCSQFDSECEPSDSEMKTHYLPSKPPRTQFDDEDNLIDYIDDDVETETVISFKTEKTHIEASHMNLFITALFYCGQSSLSAAISLINRYDSVFKWLLPEGDIDAQVDCLQVWLEFN
;
A
#
# COMPACT_ATOMS: atom_id res chain seq x y z
N MET A 1 -63.34 -33.31 29.01
CA MET A 1 -63.94 -32.58 27.89
C MET A 1 -62.82 -32.34 26.90
N GLU A 2 -62.41 -33.39 26.20
CA GLU A 2 -62.96 -33.85 24.92
C GLU A 2 -62.42 -33.04 23.73
N ASP A 3 -61.78 -33.80 22.84
CA ASP A 3 -61.73 -33.64 21.39
C ASP A 3 -61.14 -32.37 20.78
N ILE A 4 -59.86 -32.48 20.41
CA ILE A 4 -59.41 -31.97 19.12
C ILE A 4 -58.90 -33.14 18.26
N ARG A 5 -59.81 -33.50 17.36
CA ARG A 5 -59.69 -34.32 16.15
C ARG A 5 -58.28 -34.37 15.53
N THR A 6 -57.79 -35.60 15.43
CA THR A 6 -57.26 -36.22 14.21
C THR A 6 -57.20 -35.33 12.96
N GLU A 7 -56.11 -34.58 12.80
CA GLU A 7 -55.63 -34.23 11.46
C GLU A 7 -54.72 -35.35 10.94
N LYS A 8 -55.17 -35.92 9.83
CA LYS A 8 -54.54 -37.00 9.09
C LYS A 8 -53.08 -36.66 8.82
N ARG A 9 -52.20 -37.45 9.45
CA ARG A 9 -50.87 -37.78 8.95
C ARG A 9 -51.07 -38.39 7.56
N THR A 10 -51.06 -37.56 6.50
CA THR A 10 -50.83 -38.06 5.15
C THR A 10 -49.37 -38.46 5.11
N GLU A 11 -49.14 -39.76 5.31
CA GLU A 11 -47.90 -40.47 5.03
C GLU A 11 -47.45 -40.13 3.60
N THR A 12 -46.67 -39.06 3.45
CA THR A 12 -45.76 -38.94 2.33
C THR A 12 -44.58 -39.83 2.67
N LYS A 13 -44.58 -41.02 2.06
CA LYS A 13 -43.49 -41.99 2.05
C LYS A 13 -42.15 -41.27 2.19
N ASP A 14 -41.38 -41.62 3.23
CA ASP A 14 -40.02 -41.13 3.43
C ASP A 14 -39.23 -41.25 2.12
N GLU A 15 -39.07 -40.13 1.40
CA GLU A 15 -38.15 -40.05 0.28
C GLU A 15 -36.78 -40.47 0.84
N PRO A 16 -36.11 -41.48 0.25
CA PRO A 16 -34.86 -41.98 0.81
C PRO A 16 -33.87 -40.82 0.97
N LEU A 17 -33.15 -40.75 2.09
CA LEU A 17 -32.26 -39.65 2.46
C LEU A 17 -31.35 -39.19 1.29
N LYS A 18 -30.90 -40.13 0.45
CA LYS A 18 -30.14 -39.86 -0.78
C LYS A 18 -30.89 -38.98 -1.79
N HIS A 19 -32.18 -39.19 -1.98
CA HIS A 19 -33.05 -38.39 -2.86
C HIS A 19 -33.29 -36.98 -2.31
N GLN A 20 -33.42 -36.85 -0.98
CA GLN A 20 -33.54 -35.53 -0.33
C GLN A 20 -32.24 -34.72 -0.45
N ILE A 21 -31.08 -35.36 -0.22
CA ILE A 21 -29.75 -34.75 -0.41
C ILE A 21 -29.54 -34.33 -1.87
N TYR A 22 -29.92 -35.18 -2.82
CA TYR A 22 -29.86 -34.88 -4.27
C TYR A 22 -30.72 -33.66 -4.64
N LYS A 23 -31.97 -33.61 -4.15
CA LYS A 23 -32.90 -32.49 -4.40
C LYS A 23 -32.43 -31.19 -3.75
N PHE A 24 -31.79 -31.29 -2.58
CA PHE A 24 -31.16 -30.15 -1.91
C PHE A 24 -29.93 -29.64 -2.69
N GLY A 25 -29.05 -30.55 -3.15
CA GLY A 25 -27.90 -30.22 -3.99
C GLY A 25 -28.30 -29.50 -5.28
N LEU A 26 -29.36 -29.99 -5.95
CA LEU A 26 -29.90 -29.34 -7.15
C LEU A 26 -30.39 -27.90 -6.87
N LYS A 27 -31.08 -27.67 -5.74
CA LYS A 27 -31.49 -26.31 -5.34
C LYS A 27 -30.28 -25.38 -5.13
N PHE A 28 -29.20 -25.90 -4.54
CA PHE A 28 -27.98 -25.14 -4.32
C PHE A 28 -27.30 -24.77 -5.64
N VAL A 29 -27.17 -25.72 -6.58
CA VAL A 29 -26.61 -25.47 -7.92
C VAL A 29 -27.46 -24.44 -8.69
N ILE A 30 -28.79 -24.55 -8.66
CA ILE A 30 -29.68 -23.57 -9.32
C ILE A 30 -29.49 -22.16 -8.73
N LYS A 31 -29.40 -22.06 -7.39
CA LYS A 31 -29.15 -20.78 -6.72
C LYS A 31 -27.77 -20.23 -7.08
N ALA A 32 -26.72 -21.06 -7.06
CA ALA A 32 -25.36 -20.66 -7.46
C ALA A 32 -25.30 -20.16 -8.90
N LEU A 33 -26.02 -20.79 -9.84
CA LEU A 33 -26.12 -20.35 -11.23
C LEU A 33 -26.87 -19.01 -11.36
N LYS A 34 -27.96 -18.84 -10.62
CA LYS A 34 -28.69 -17.56 -10.58
C LYS A 34 -27.82 -16.43 -10.04
N ASP A 35 -27.10 -16.69 -8.95
CA ASP A 35 -26.22 -15.71 -8.33
C ASP A 35 -24.98 -15.44 -9.19
N LEU A 36 -24.46 -16.45 -9.89
CA LEU A 36 -23.38 -16.26 -10.85
C LEU A 36 -23.80 -15.31 -11.96
N LYS A 37 -25.00 -15.51 -12.54
CA LYS A 37 -25.53 -14.62 -13.56
C LYS A 37 -25.66 -13.18 -13.04
N ALA A 38 -26.27 -12.99 -11.87
CA ALA A 38 -26.44 -11.67 -11.27
C ALA A 38 -25.08 -10.99 -11.00
N ASN A 39 -24.12 -11.70 -10.41
CA ASN A 39 -22.79 -11.15 -10.14
C ASN A 39 -22.01 -10.79 -11.42
N LEU A 40 -22.18 -11.54 -12.51
CA LEU A 40 -21.60 -11.20 -13.81
C LEU A 40 -22.24 -9.93 -14.41
N GLU A 41 -23.55 -9.75 -14.24
CA GLU A 41 -24.28 -8.57 -14.70
C GLU A 41 -23.93 -7.32 -13.88
N ASP A 42 -23.76 -7.48 -12.57
CA ASP A 42 -23.45 -6.41 -11.61
C ASP A 42 -21.96 -6.04 -11.59
N GLY A 43 -21.07 -6.85 -12.18
CA GLY A 43 -19.62 -6.64 -12.15
C GLY A 43 -18.93 -7.12 -10.87
N ASN A 44 -19.60 -7.95 -10.06
CA ASN A 44 -19.05 -8.55 -8.85
C ASN A 44 -18.18 -9.78 -9.17
N PHE A 45 -17.06 -9.53 -9.84
CA PHE A 45 -16.23 -10.58 -10.44
C PHE A 45 -15.57 -11.52 -9.42
N ASP A 46 -15.26 -11.07 -8.21
CA ASP A 46 -14.73 -11.94 -7.15
C ASP A 46 -15.78 -12.93 -6.63
N SER A 47 -17.01 -12.48 -6.44
CA SER A 47 -18.12 -13.38 -6.08
C SER A 47 -18.39 -14.38 -7.21
N ALA A 48 -18.39 -13.92 -8.47
CA ALA A 48 -18.52 -14.81 -9.63
C ALA A 48 -17.38 -15.84 -9.70
N LYS A 49 -16.13 -15.43 -9.41
CA LYS A 49 -14.95 -16.30 -9.35
C LYS A 49 -15.13 -17.43 -8.34
N PHE A 50 -15.58 -17.12 -7.11
CA PHE A 50 -15.80 -18.14 -6.09
C PHE A 50 -16.99 -19.07 -6.40
N LEU A 51 -18.06 -18.53 -6.99
CA LEU A 51 -19.19 -19.34 -7.47
C LEU A 51 -18.76 -20.31 -8.58
N LEU A 52 -17.94 -19.86 -9.53
CA LEU A 52 -17.42 -20.71 -10.60
C LEU A 52 -16.48 -21.80 -10.07
N ARG A 53 -15.59 -21.48 -9.12
CA ARG A 53 -14.80 -22.50 -8.43
C ARG A 53 -15.66 -23.50 -7.68
N PHE A 54 -16.73 -23.04 -7.02
CA PHE A 54 -17.68 -23.94 -6.37
C PHE A 54 -18.36 -24.86 -7.39
N LEU A 55 -18.81 -24.34 -8.53
CA LEU A 55 -19.41 -25.14 -9.60
C LEU A 55 -18.40 -26.13 -10.21
N ALA A 56 -17.16 -25.70 -10.44
CA ALA A 56 -16.08 -26.56 -10.93
C ALA A 56 -15.82 -27.72 -9.95
N ASN A 57 -15.71 -27.42 -8.66
CA ASN A 57 -15.49 -28.44 -7.64
C ASN A 57 -16.71 -29.35 -7.45
N SER A 58 -17.92 -28.88 -7.77
CA SER A 58 -19.16 -29.67 -7.71
C SER A 58 -19.16 -30.84 -8.70
N LEU A 59 -18.34 -30.80 -9.76
CA LEU A 59 -18.15 -31.95 -10.66
C LEU A 59 -17.52 -33.13 -9.91
N ASN A 60 -16.59 -32.89 -8.98
CA ASN A 60 -15.93 -33.94 -8.19
C ASN A 60 -16.89 -34.68 -7.26
N TYR A 61 -18.01 -34.05 -6.91
CA TYR A 61 -19.07 -34.65 -6.10
C TYR A 61 -20.26 -35.13 -6.93
N SER A 62 -20.11 -35.06 -8.25
CA SER A 62 -21.15 -35.47 -9.18
C SER A 62 -22.47 -34.75 -8.91
N LEU A 63 -22.38 -33.49 -8.49
CA LEU A 63 -23.52 -32.58 -8.35
C LEU A 63 -23.88 -31.93 -9.68
N ILE A 64 -22.99 -32.00 -10.67
CA ILE A 64 -23.08 -31.32 -11.97
C ILE A 64 -22.50 -32.21 -13.07
N GLU A 65 -23.17 -32.28 -14.23
CA GLU A 65 -22.74 -32.99 -15.43
C GLU A 65 -21.51 -32.32 -16.05
N PRO A 66 -20.44 -33.10 -16.34
CA PRO A 66 -19.27 -32.59 -17.04
C PRO A 66 -19.66 -31.87 -18.33
N LYS A 67 -20.62 -32.42 -19.08
CA LYS A 67 -21.17 -31.80 -20.31
C LYS A 67 -21.70 -30.38 -20.08
N SER A 68 -22.45 -30.16 -19.00
CA SER A 68 -23.07 -28.86 -18.72
C SER A 68 -22.04 -27.81 -18.33
N PHE A 69 -21.04 -28.20 -17.54
CA PHE A 69 -19.95 -27.29 -17.18
C PHE A 69 -18.99 -27.04 -18.34
N LEU A 70 -18.70 -28.07 -19.16
CA LEU A 70 -17.92 -27.93 -20.39
C LEU A 70 -18.58 -26.92 -21.33
N ALA A 71 -19.88 -27.07 -21.58
CA ALA A 71 -20.62 -26.13 -22.40
C ALA A 71 -20.66 -24.69 -21.83
N LEU A 72 -20.56 -24.52 -20.51
CA LEU A 72 -20.43 -23.21 -19.88
C LEU A 72 -19.06 -22.58 -20.17
N ILE A 73 -17.97 -23.31 -19.96
CA ILE A 73 -16.61 -22.79 -20.21
C ILE A 73 -16.35 -22.60 -21.71
N GLU A 74 -16.93 -23.42 -22.59
CA GLU A 74 -16.88 -23.23 -24.05
C GLU A 74 -17.59 -21.95 -24.50
N LYS A 75 -18.71 -21.59 -23.84
CA LYS A 75 -19.37 -20.29 -24.06
C LYS A 75 -18.49 -19.14 -23.61
N PHE A 76 -17.83 -19.26 -22.46
CA PHE A 76 -16.90 -18.24 -21.95
C PHE A 76 -15.70 -18.07 -22.89
N ALA A 77 -15.21 -19.16 -23.48
CA ALA A 77 -14.12 -19.16 -24.44
C ALA A 77 -14.45 -18.52 -25.80
N GLN A 78 -15.72 -18.23 -26.11
CA GLN A 78 -16.05 -17.45 -27.30
C GLN A 78 -15.64 -15.99 -27.17
N ILE A 79 -15.63 -15.45 -25.95
CA ILE A 79 -15.23 -14.05 -25.68
C ILE A 79 -13.81 -13.75 -26.16
N PRO A 80 -12.76 -14.51 -25.77
CA PRO A 80 -11.41 -14.28 -26.28
C PRO A 80 -11.24 -14.57 -27.78
N LYS A 81 -12.08 -15.43 -28.39
CA LYS A 81 -12.08 -15.64 -29.85
C LYS A 81 -12.59 -14.42 -30.63
N GLU A 82 -13.53 -13.69 -30.05
CA GLU A 82 -14.09 -12.46 -30.61
C GLU A 82 -13.36 -11.22 -30.09
N ALA A 83 -12.01 -11.26 -30.05
CA ALA A 83 -11.18 -10.21 -29.46
C ALA A 83 -11.38 -8.81 -30.07
N SER A 84 -11.90 -8.70 -31.30
CA SER A 84 -12.27 -7.43 -31.93
C SER A 84 -13.57 -6.81 -31.39
N ALA A 85 -14.45 -7.61 -30.79
CA ALA A 85 -15.76 -7.20 -30.29
C ALA A 85 -15.74 -6.81 -28.79
N TYR A 86 -14.71 -7.21 -28.05
CA TYR A 86 -14.60 -7.03 -26.61
C TYR A 86 -13.27 -6.38 -26.20
N THR A 87 -13.23 -5.76 -25.02
CA THR A 87 -11.99 -5.25 -24.45
C THR A 87 -11.06 -6.38 -24.02
N GLN A 88 -9.75 -6.15 -24.06
CA GLN A 88 -8.78 -7.15 -23.61
C GLN A 88 -9.03 -7.56 -22.14
N ALA A 89 -9.35 -6.62 -21.25
CA ALA A 89 -9.66 -6.92 -19.84
C ALA A 89 -10.85 -7.89 -19.68
N LYS A 90 -11.87 -7.79 -20.54
CA LYS A 90 -12.99 -8.74 -20.56
C LYS A 90 -12.52 -10.13 -21.01
N ALA A 91 -11.77 -10.19 -22.12
CA ALA A 91 -11.23 -11.45 -22.63
C ALA A 91 -10.23 -12.11 -21.66
N ASP A 92 -9.40 -11.31 -20.99
CA ASP A 92 -8.46 -11.75 -19.95
C ASP A 92 -9.21 -12.35 -18.76
N TRP A 93 -10.27 -11.71 -18.27
CA TRP A 93 -11.05 -12.24 -17.14
C TRP A 93 -11.71 -13.59 -17.46
N TYR A 94 -12.33 -13.71 -18.65
CA TYR A 94 -12.93 -14.98 -19.07
C TYR A 94 -11.89 -16.07 -19.33
N THR A 95 -10.71 -15.72 -19.83
CA THR A 95 -9.59 -16.65 -19.99
C THR A 95 -9.07 -17.11 -18.63
N TYR A 96 -8.81 -16.16 -17.73
CA TYR A 96 -8.38 -16.40 -16.35
C TYR A 96 -9.35 -17.32 -15.62
N ILE A 97 -10.66 -17.05 -15.67
CA ILE A 97 -11.61 -17.83 -14.89
C ILE A 97 -11.75 -19.28 -15.38
N ILE A 98 -11.57 -19.51 -16.68
CA ILE A 98 -11.49 -20.87 -17.24
C ILE A 98 -10.26 -21.57 -16.64
N LEU A 99 -9.07 -20.96 -16.78
CA LEU A 99 -7.81 -21.51 -16.26
C LEU A 99 -7.84 -21.73 -14.74
N TYR A 100 -8.45 -20.82 -13.99
CA TYR A 100 -8.66 -20.89 -12.54
C TYR A 100 -9.55 -22.07 -12.12
N CYS A 101 -10.52 -22.48 -12.93
CA CYS A 101 -11.40 -23.60 -12.63
C CYS A 101 -10.77 -24.97 -12.95
N LEU A 102 -9.93 -25.05 -13.97
CA LEU A 102 -9.28 -26.30 -14.42
C LEU A 102 -8.54 -27.09 -13.33
N PRO A 103 -7.79 -26.47 -12.38
CA PRO A 103 -7.19 -27.21 -11.28
C PRO A 103 -8.17 -28.11 -10.52
N HIS A 104 -9.44 -27.71 -10.46
CA HIS A 104 -10.49 -28.39 -9.72
C HIS A 104 -11.25 -29.43 -10.54
N CYS A 105 -11.44 -29.22 -11.83
CA CYS A 105 -12.33 -30.04 -12.66
C CYS A 105 -11.69 -30.61 -13.94
N GLY A 106 -10.46 -30.22 -14.27
CA GLY A 106 -9.80 -30.50 -15.55
C GLY A 106 -9.81 -31.99 -15.91
N LYS A 107 -9.52 -32.88 -14.95
CA LYS A 107 -9.53 -34.32 -15.22
C LYS A 107 -10.90 -34.87 -15.59
N ILE A 108 -11.93 -34.42 -14.88
CA ILE A 108 -13.29 -34.90 -15.09
C ILE A 108 -13.77 -34.48 -16.48
N LEU A 109 -13.40 -33.26 -16.89
CA LEU A 109 -13.65 -32.78 -18.25
C LEU A 109 -12.86 -33.57 -19.30
N ALA A 110 -11.56 -33.81 -19.07
CA ALA A 110 -10.73 -34.61 -19.98
C ALA A 110 -11.24 -36.05 -20.15
N SER A 111 -11.70 -36.66 -19.05
CA SER A 111 -12.28 -38.01 -19.08
C SER A 111 -13.63 -38.06 -19.78
N HIS A 112 -14.35 -36.93 -19.84
CA HIS A 112 -15.64 -36.82 -20.49
C HIS A 112 -15.50 -36.56 -22.00
N ASP A 113 -14.71 -35.54 -22.37
CA ASP A 113 -14.46 -35.15 -23.77
C ASP A 113 -13.07 -34.49 -23.90
N GLU A 114 -12.04 -35.32 -24.06
CA GLU A 114 -10.65 -34.89 -24.24
C GLU A 114 -10.48 -33.99 -25.47
N LYS A 115 -11.17 -34.29 -26.58
CA LYS A 115 -11.05 -33.53 -27.83
C LYS A 115 -11.61 -32.13 -27.70
N ALA A 116 -12.76 -31.98 -27.03
CA ALA A 116 -13.33 -30.65 -26.77
C ALA A 116 -12.42 -29.83 -25.86
N LEU A 117 -11.82 -30.46 -24.85
CA LEU A 117 -10.88 -29.81 -23.94
C LEU A 117 -9.58 -29.39 -24.65
N ASP A 118 -9.03 -30.21 -25.54
CA ASP A 118 -7.87 -29.86 -26.36
C ASP A 118 -8.18 -28.70 -27.31
N CYS A 119 -9.36 -28.70 -27.93
CA CYS A 119 -9.82 -27.58 -28.76
C CYS A 119 -9.93 -26.28 -27.94
N LEU A 120 -10.41 -26.37 -26.69
CA LEU A 120 -10.51 -25.25 -25.76
C LEU A 120 -9.11 -24.70 -25.42
N PHE A 121 -8.16 -25.58 -25.10
CA PHE A 121 -6.77 -25.18 -24.81
C PHE A 121 -6.11 -24.51 -26.01
N GLY A 122 -6.22 -25.09 -27.21
CA GLY A 122 -5.64 -24.48 -28.41
C GLY A 122 -6.21 -23.08 -28.69
N SER A 123 -7.50 -22.86 -28.42
CA SER A 123 -8.10 -21.53 -28.53
C SER A 123 -7.58 -20.54 -27.49
N ILE A 124 -7.36 -21.00 -26.26
CA ILE A 124 -6.81 -20.15 -25.18
C ILE A 124 -5.36 -19.80 -25.49
N GLU A 125 -4.55 -20.78 -25.90
CA GLU A 125 -3.14 -20.58 -26.31
C GLU A 125 -3.04 -19.55 -27.43
N GLN A 126 -3.88 -19.68 -28.48
CA GLN A 126 -3.93 -18.70 -29.57
C GLN A 126 -4.24 -17.27 -29.09
N TYR A 127 -5.14 -17.12 -28.11
CA TYR A 127 -5.43 -15.81 -27.52
C TYR A 127 -4.25 -15.28 -26.69
N LEU A 128 -3.64 -16.12 -25.84
CA LEU A 128 -2.52 -15.75 -24.96
C LEU A 128 -1.24 -15.37 -25.73
N GLU A 129 -1.04 -15.93 -26.93
CA GLU A 129 0.02 -15.56 -27.85
C GLU A 129 -0.22 -14.21 -28.53
N GLY A 130 -1.49 -13.87 -28.81
CA GLY A 130 -1.89 -12.65 -29.51
C GLY A 130 -2.15 -11.43 -28.63
N ARG A 131 -2.33 -11.61 -27.32
CA ARG A 131 -2.70 -10.51 -26.39
C ARG A 131 -1.55 -9.55 -26.10
N SER A 132 -1.89 -8.29 -25.84
CA SER A 132 -0.90 -7.30 -25.40
C SER A 132 -0.43 -7.59 -23.97
N ARG A 133 0.88 -7.49 -23.75
CA ARG A 133 1.53 -7.63 -22.42
C ARG A 133 2.11 -6.31 -21.91
N ALA A 134 1.67 -5.18 -22.45
CA ALA A 134 2.20 -3.86 -22.07
C ALA A 134 2.03 -3.55 -20.57
N HIS A 135 0.97 -4.09 -19.94
CA HIS A 135 0.72 -3.95 -18.50
C HIS A 135 1.79 -4.65 -17.63
N VAL A 136 2.43 -5.71 -18.11
CA VAL A 136 3.44 -6.46 -17.34
C VAL A 136 4.59 -5.55 -16.95
N LYS A 137 5.07 -4.72 -17.88
CA LYS A 137 6.11 -3.72 -17.61
C LYS A 137 5.65 -2.70 -16.57
N LEU A 138 4.37 -2.36 -16.52
CA LEU A 138 3.82 -1.39 -15.55
C LEU A 138 3.57 -2.01 -14.17
N LEU A 139 3.25 -3.29 -14.09
CA LEU A 139 2.78 -3.94 -12.86
C LEU A 139 3.82 -4.84 -12.17
N ARG A 140 4.93 -5.20 -12.85
CA ARG A 140 6.04 -5.92 -12.20
C ARG A 140 6.70 -5.11 -11.09
N VAL A 141 7.12 -5.77 -10.01
CA VAL A 141 7.86 -5.15 -8.90
C VAL A 141 9.30 -4.86 -9.28
N TRP A 142 9.94 -5.79 -9.98
CA TRP A 142 11.29 -5.64 -10.53
C TRP A 142 11.28 -5.61 -12.05
N ASP A 143 12.12 -4.78 -12.65
CA ASP A 143 12.25 -4.64 -14.11
C ASP A 143 13.10 -5.74 -14.77
N THR A 144 13.70 -6.63 -13.97
CA THR A 144 14.48 -7.79 -14.40
C THR A 144 13.68 -9.09 -14.27
N ASP A 145 13.99 -10.08 -15.11
CA ASP A 145 13.47 -11.45 -14.99
C ASP A 145 14.42 -12.36 -14.17
N VAL A 146 15.55 -11.83 -13.70
CA VAL A 146 16.57 -12.54 -12.92
C VAL A 146 16.56 -12.04 -11.46
N PRO A 147 16.58 -12.93 -10.44
CA PRO A 147 16.60 -14.39 -10.56
C PRO A 147 15.23 -15.02 -10.79
N HIS A 148 14.14 -14.28 -10.54
CA HIS A 148 12.78 -14.78 -10.74
C HIS A 148 11.97 -13.85 -11.64
N PRO A 149 11.40 -14.36 -12.75
CA PRO A 149 10.52 -13.57 -13.60
C PRO A 149 9.24 -13.19 -12.85
N GLN A 150 8.80 -11.96 -13.06
CA GLN A 150 7.51 -11.47 -12.57
C GLN A 150 6.48 -11.70 -13.70
N GLU A 151 5.90 -12.89 -13.69
CA GLU A 151 5.03 -13.41 -14.78
C GLU A 151 3.56 -13.00 -14.62
N ASP A 152 2.83 -13.04 -15.73
CA ASP A 152 1.37 -12.91 -15.76
C ASP A 152 0.69 -14.25 -15.36
N VAL A 153 -0.59 -14.25 -15.01
CA VAL A 153 -1.30 -15.34 -14.29
C VAL A 153 -1.71 -16.54 -15.19
N ASP A 154 -0.82 -17.06 -16.04
CA ASP A 154 -1.21 -17.92 -17.19
C ASP A 154 -0.89 -19.44 -17.13
N HIS A 155 -0.55 -20.07 -15.99
CA HIS A 155 -0.01 -21.45 -16.02
C HIS A 155 -0.60 -22.46 -15.01
N ILE A 156 -1.51 -23.36 -15.44
CA ILE A 156 -2.03 -24.51 -14.64
C ILE A 156 -2.52 -25.71 -15.51
N LYS A 157 -2.16 -26.98 -15.21
CA LYS A 157 -2.74 -28.24 -15.80
C LYS A 157 -2.83 -29.44 -14.82
N SER A 158 -4.01 -29.93 -14.36
CA SER A 158 -4.12 -31.06 -13.36
C SER A 158 -5.09 -32.22 -13.70
N ASN A 159 -4.89 -33.39 -13.04
CA ASN A 159 -5.65 -34.66 -13.18
C ASN A 159 -6.07 -35.36 -11.83
N GLN A 160 -7.36 -35.65 -11.50
CA GLN A 160 -7.92 -36.88 -10.81
C GLN A 160 -9.49 -37.01 -10.70
N GLU A 161 -10.04 -38.26 -10.54
CA GLU A 161 -11.43 -38.80 -10.82
C GLU A 161 -12.42 -38.72 -9.59
N TYR A 162 -13.78 -38.73 -9.64
CA TYR A 162 -14.78 -39.81 -9.95
C TYR A 162 -16.27 -39.29 -9.92
N GLY A 163 -17.26 -40.04 -10.48
CA GLY A 163 -18.70 -40.14 -10.02
C GLY A 163 -19.84 -39.51 -10.90
N PRO A 164 -21.15 -39.93 -10.78
CA PRO A 164 -22.19 -39.62 -11.78
C PRO A 164 -23.17 -38.45 -11.47
N PRO A 165 -23.54 -37.60 -12.45
CA PRO A 165 -23.78 -36.16 -12.21
C PRO A 165 -25.15 -35.58 -12.64
N HIS A 166 -25.39 -34.26 -12.45
CA HIS A 166 -26.65 -33.55 -12.82
C HIS A 166 -26.54 -32.48 -13.95
N SER A 167 -27.43 -32.49 -14.94
CA SER A 167 -27.43 -31.50 -16.05
C SER A 167 -27.90 -30.08 -15.70
N PHE A 168 -27.33 -29.05 -16.33
CA PHE A 168 -27.82 -27.67 -16.36
C PHE A 168 -27.62 -26.98 -17.74
N LEU A 169 -28.36 -25.89 -18.01
CA LEU A 169 -28.23 -25.07 -19.22
C LEU A 169 -27.13 -24.00 -19.07
N PRO A 170 -26.22 -23.82 -20.05
CA PRO A 170 -25.09 -22.90 -19.90
C PRO A 170 -25.53 -21.43 -19.84
N ILE A 171 -25.04 -20.69 -18.85
CA ILE A 171 -25.18 -19.23 -18.75
C ILE A 171 -24.40 -18.59 -19.91
N SER A 172 -25.01 -17.63 -20.60
CA SER A 172 -24.30 -16.83 -21.60
C SER A 172 -23.60 -15.65 -20.91
N PRO A 173 -22.37 -15.29 -21.35
CA PRO A 173 -21.72 -14.05 -20.92
C PRO A 173 -22.68 -12.87 -21.10
N PRO A 174 -22.71 -11.88 -20.18
CA PRO A 174 -23.45 -10.65 -20.42
C PRO A 174 -22.96 -9.95 -21.69
N ASP A 175 -23.89 -9.39 -22.45
CA ASP A 175 -23.60 -8.57 -23.62
C ASP A 175 -22.70 -7.38 -23.23
N SER A 176 -22.00 -6.81 -24.21
CA SER A 176 -21.07 -5.70 -24.00
C SER A 176 -21.79 -4.45 -23.48
N ASN A 177 -21.99 -4.36 -22.16
CA ASN A 177 -22.29 -3.12 -21.49
C ASN A 177 -20.97 -2.42 -21.20
N ALA A 178 -20.70 -1.32 -21.92
CA ALA A 178 -19.53 -0.46 -21.74
C ALA A 178 -19.40 0.20 -20.34
N LYS A 179 -20.19 -0.24 -19.34
CA LYS A 179 -20.27 0.30 -17.98
C LYS A 179 -19.72 -0.62 -16.89
N VAL A 180 -19.46 -1.90 -17.16
CA VAL A 180 -18.97 -2.83 -16.13
C VAL A 180 -17.43 -2.85 -16.16
N PRO A 181 -16.73 -2.36 -15.11
CA PRO A 181 -15.28 -2.38 -15.06
C PRO A 181 -14.78 -3.79 -14.75
N TYR A 182 -14.11 -4.43 -15.72
CA TYR A 182 -13.48 -5.74 -15.51
C TYR A 182 -12.21 -5.62 -14.65
N PRO A 183 -11.82 -6.68 -13.92
CA PRO A 183 -10.64 -6.63 -13.06
C PRO A 183 -9.37 -6.31 -13.85
N LEU A 184 -8.47 -5.54 -13.25
CA LEU A 184 -7.17 -5.24 -13.84
C LEU A 184 -6.30 -6.50 -13.87
N PRO A 185 -5.40 -6.65 -14.87
CA PRO A 185 -4.43 -7.72 -14.89
C PRO A 185 -3.49 -7.62 -13.67
N ARG A 186 -2.91 -8.76 -13.27
CA ARG A 186 -1.99 -8.84 -12.13
C ARG A 186 -0.68 -9.48 -12.58
N VAL A 187 0.40 -9.12 -11.92
CA VAL A 187 1.71 -9.76 -12.09
C VAL A 187 2.03 -10.49 -10.80
N ILE A 188 2.46 -11.75 -10.92
CA ILE A 188 2.77 -12.61 -9.79
C ILE A 188 4.08 -12.16 -9.17
N PHE A 189 4.04 -11.86 -7.87
CA PHE A 189 5.23 -11.60 -7.07
C PHE A 189 5.96 -12.90 -6.76
N ARG A 190 7.26 -12.95 -7.06
CA ARG A 190 8.14 -14.07 -6.72
C ARG A 190 9.47 -13.56 -6.17
N ILE A 191 9.87 -14.07 -5.01
CA ILE A 191 11.14 -13.72 -4.38
C ILE A 191 11.97 -14.95 -4.00
N PHE A 192 11.33 -16.10 -3.75
CA PHE A 192 11.98 -17.34 -3.33
C PHE A 192 11.92 -18.45 -4.37
N ASP A 193 12.96 -19.29 -4.37
CA ASP A 193 12.96 -20.62 -4.97
C ASP A 193 13.41 -21.71 -3.99
N HIS A 194 13.62 -22.92 -4.51
CA HIS A 194 14.01 -24.09 -3.72
C HIS A 194 15.41 -23.99 -3.10
N SER A 195 16.31 -23.17 -3.66
CA SER A 195 17.67 -22.95 -3.17
C SER A 195 17.71 -22.03 -1.95
N ASP A 196 16.69 -21.19 -1.77
CA ASP A 196 16.55 -20.30 -0.61
C ASP A 196 16.14 -21.03 0.67
N VAL A 197 15.53 -22.22 0.55
CA VAL A 197 15.00 -22.96 1.70
C VAL A 197 16.15 -23.49 2.53
N LEU A 198 16.37 -22.86 3.70
CA LEU A 198 17.31 -23.33 4.69
C LEU A 198 16.96 -24.75 5.12
N SER A 199 17.75 -25.73 4.68
CA SER A 199 17.60 -27.10 5.15
C SER A 199 18.01 -27.14 6.62
N LEU A 200 17.05 -27.20 7.54
CA LEU A 200 17.33 -27.66 8.90
C LEU A 200 17.73 -29.14 8.78
N LYS A 201 19.05 -29.38 8.67
CA LYS A 201 19.65 -30.71 8.69
C LYS A 201 19.31 -31.38 10.01
N SER A 202 18.17 -32.05 10.05
CA SER A 202 17.87 -33.09 11.03
C SER A 202 17.81 -34.38 10.24
N GLU A 203 18.65 -35.33 10.62
CA GLU A 203 18.99 -36.54 9.85
C GLU A 203 17.80 -37.49 9.58
N GLU A 204 16.59 -37.16 10.03
CA GLU A 204 15.41 -38.03 9.96
C GLU A 204 14.12 -37.36 9.43
N LYS A 205 14.14 -36.09 8.99
CA LYS A 205 12.93 -35.40 8.50
C LYS A 205 12.96 -35.25 6.97
N ILE A 206 11.89 -35.69 6.31
CA ILE A 206 11.66 -35.49 4.87
C ILE A 206 11.92 -34.02 4.54
N ILE A 207 12.85 -33.75 3.61
CA ILE A 207 13.14 -32.40 3.14
C ILE A 207 11.88 -31.91 2.40
N SER A 208 11.13 -30.99 3.00
CA SER A 208 10.03 -30.31 2.33
C SER A 208 10.60 -29.34 1.31
N VAL A 209 10.40 -29.62 0.03
CA VAL A 209 10.85 -28.76 -1.08
C VAL A 209 9.79 -27.69 -1.36
N LEU A 210 10.23 -26.46 -1.60
CA LEU A 210 9.33 -25.39 -2.05
C LEU A 210 8.76 -25.76 -3.43
N PRO A 211 7.42 -25.78 -3.60
CA PRO A 211 6.82 -26.03 -4.90
C PRO A 211 7.29 -25.00 -5.93
N GLY A 212 7.64 -25.48 -7.13
CA GLY A 212 8.06 -24.60 -8.22
C GLY A 212 7.00 -23.56 -8.56
N ALA A 213 7.42 -22.38 -9.02
CA ALA A 213 6.53 -21.25 -9.28
C ALA A 213 5.35 -21.57 -10.21
N ASN A 214 5.56 -22.48 -11.17
CA ASN A 214 4.59 -22.90 -12.19
C ASN A 214 3.84 -24.20 -11.81
N SER A 215 3.97 -24.65 -10.55
CA SER A 215 3.25 -25.82 -10.06
C SER A 215 1.84 -25.45 -9.59
N ILE A 216 0.94 -26.41 -9.67
CA ILE A 216 -0.47 -26.25 -9.31
C ILE A 216 -0.63 -26.22 -7.80
N GLU A 217 0.22 -26.96 -7.10
CA GLU A 217 0.36 -26.90 -5.66
C GLU A 217 0.72 -25.48 -5.23
N ARG A 218 1.68 -24.84 -5.91
CA ARG A 218 2.04 -23.45 -5.63
C ARG A 218 0.85 -22.52 -5.87
N PHE A 219 0.18 -22.65 -7.01
CA PHE A 219 -1.03 -21.88 -7.32
C PHE A 219 -2.12 -22.03 -6.24
N PHE A 220 -2.44 -23.25 -5.80
CA PHE A 220 -3.48 -23.47 -4.79
C PHE A 220 -3.13 -22.86 -3.44
N VAL A 221 -1.87 -22.99 -3.01
CA VAL A 221 -1.42 -22.45 -1.74
C VAL A 221 -1.43 -20.92 -1.79
N ASP A 222 -0.90 -20.34 -2.87
CA ASP A 222 -0.88 -18.90 -3.09
C ASP A 222 -2.31 -18.31 -3.11
N ASP A 223 -3.20 -18.86 -3.94
CA ASP A 223 -4.59 -18.41 -4.05
C ASP A 223 -5.33 -18.52 -2.70
N TYR A 224 -5.13 -19.62 -1.98
CA TYR A 224 -5.79 -19.79 -0.69
C TYR A 224 -5.26 -18.83 0.38
N MET A 225 -3.95 -18.59 0.42
CA MET A 225 -3.36 -17.59 1.33
C MET A 225 -3.84 -16.18 1.01
N GLN A 226 -3.92 -15.83 -0.27
CA GLN A 226 -4.43 -14.54 -0.71
C GLN A 226 -5.87 -14.32 -0.21
N ILE A 227 -6.73 -15.33 -0.34
CA ILE A 227 -8.11 -15.29 0.18
C ILE A 227 -8.12 -15.08 1.70
N LEU A 228 -7.23 -15.75 2.44
CA LEU A 228 -7.15 -15.58 3.90
C LEU A 228 -6.69 -14.17 4.29
N ILE A 229 -5.66 -13.65 3.62
CA ILE A 229 -5.13 -12.30 3.87
C ILE A 229 -6.24 -11.26 3.65
N GLU A 230 -6.96 -11.34 2.52
CA GLU A 230 -8.04 -10.43 2.20
C GLU A 230 -9.23 -10.57 3.15
N SER A 231 -9.67 -11.81 3.44
CA SER A 231 -10.85 -12.10 4.26
C SER A 231 -10.64 -11.81 5.75
N CYS A 232 -9.41 -11.93 6.25
CA CYS A 232 -9.06 -11.71 7.66
C CYS A 232 -8.34 -10.37 7.91
N SER A 233 -8.29 -9.49 6.91
CA SER A 233 -7.54 -8.23 6.93
C SER A 233 -7.88 -7.26 8.06
N TYR A 234 -9.10 -7.30 8.61
CA TYR A 234 -9.51 -6.44 9.73
C TYR A 234 -8.99 -6.93 11.10
N ASN A 235 -8.45 -8.15 11.17
CA ASN A 235 -7.94 -8.72 12.41
C ASN A 235 -6.66 -9.52 12.16
N ARG A 236 -5.51 -8.87 12.35
CA ARG A 236 -4.18 -9.47 12.16
C ARG A 236 -3.95 -10.76 12.95
N VAL A 237 -4.54 -10.90 14.14
CA VAL A 237 -4.38 -12.10 14.99
C VAL A 237 -5.14 -13.28 14.39
N VAL A 238 -6.37 -13.05 13.92
CA VAL A 238 -7.15 -14.08 13.22
C VAL A 238 -6.47 -14.45 11.90
N CYS A 239 -5.96 -13.45 11.17
CA CYS A 239 -5.23 -13.67 9.92
C CYS A 239 -3.96 -14.51 10.13
N ALA A 240 -3.11 -14.14 11.10
CA ALA A 240 -1.91 -14.90 11.44
C ALA A 240 -2.22 -16.36 11.79
N ARG A 241 -3.19 -16.59 12.68
CA ARG A 241 -3.61 -17.95 13.05
C ARG A 241 -4.19 -18.74 11.88
N ALA A 242 -4.94 -18.10 10.98
CA ALA A 242 -5.47 -18.76 9.79
C ALA A 242 -4.34 -19.20 8.85
N LEU A 243 -3.37 -18.33 8.59
CA LEU A 243 -2.19 -18.64 7.76
C LEU A 243 -1.33 -19.74 8.39
N LEU A 244 -1.09 -19.69 9.69
CA LEU A 244 -0.28 -20.69 10.41
C LEU A 244 -0.99 -22.05 10.56
N SER A 245 -2.32 -22.11 10.44
CA SER A 245 -3.11 -23.34 10.61
C SER A 245 -3.47 -24.07 9.31
N LEU A 246 -3.16 -23.51 8.15
CA LEU A 246 -2.21 -24.14 7.20
C LEU A 246 -2.26 -25.66 6.91
N LYS A 247 -3.40 -26.35 6.74
CA LYS A 247 -3.38 -27.81 6.47
C LYS A 247 -3.33 -28.13 4.97
N THR A 248 -2.17 -28.59 4.50
CA THR A 248 -1.97 -29.08 3.13
C THR A 248 -1.81 -30.61 3.10
N LYS A 249 -2.12 -31.24 1.95
CA LYS A 249 -1.92 -32.69 1.77
C LYS A 249 -0.44 -33.08 1.77
N SER A 250 0.41 -32.19 1.25
CA SER A 250 1.86 -32.34 1.19
C SER A 250 2.52 -31.35 2.16
N THR A 251 3.68 -31.70 2.70
CA THR A 251 4.47 -30.81 3.56
C THR A 251 5.28 -29.84 2.71
N PHE A 252 5.02 -28.55 2.86
CA PHE A 252 5.75 -27.46 2.19
C PHE A 252 6.46 -26.58 3.22
N PRO A 253 7.55 -25.89 2.85
CA PRO A 253 8.13 -24.82 3.66
C PRO A 253 7.19 -23.61 3.67
N ILE A 254 6.13 -23.70 4.47
CA ILE A 254 4.99 -22.78 4.47
C ILE A 254 5.40 -21.37 4.91
N GLU A 255 6.46 -21.26 5.72
CA GLU A 255 7.01 -20.01 6.22
C GLU A 255 7.47 -19.11 5.08
N TYR A 256 8.16 -19.67 4.09
CA TYR A 256 8.63 -18.95 2.90
C TYR A 256 7.46 -18.49 2.04
N ILE A 257 6.45 -19.35 1.86
CA ILE A 257 5.27 -19.01 1.07
C ILE A 257 4.47 -17.90 1.77
N ILE A 258 4.26 -17.98 3.09
CA ILE A 258 3.54 -16.93 3.85
C ILE A 258 4.27 -15.60 3.76
N VAL A 259 5.59 -15.57 3.98
CA VAL A 259 6.38 -14.33 3.87
C VAL A 259 6.30 -13.76 2.46
N GLU A 260 6.46 -14.59 1.42
CA GLU A 260 6.32 -14.15 0.02
C GLU A 260 4.91 -13.61 -0.28
N GLN A 261 3.85 -14.26 0.20
CA GLN A 261 2.47 -13.82 -0.07
C GLN A 261 2.13 -12.50 0.61
N VAL A 262 2.60 -12.29 1.86
CA VAL A 262 2.38 -11.04 2.58
C VAL A 262 3.16 -9.89 1.93
N LEU A 263 4.43 -10.13 1.55
CA LEU A 263 5.24 -9.13 0.82
C LEU A 263 4.68 -8.87 -0.58
N GLY A 264 4.26 -9.90 -1.31
CA GLY A 264 3.66 -9.78 -2.64
C GLY A 264 2.36 -8.99 -2.61
N SER A 265 1.50 -9.21 -1.61
CA SER A 265 0.31 -8.40 -1.39
C SER A 265 0.63 -6.93 -1.08
N MET A 266 1.70 -6.68 -0.31
CA MET A 266 2.17 -5.33 0.02
C MET A 266 2.72 -4.60 -1.22
N PHE A 267 3.50 -5.29 -2.05
CA PHE A 267 4.16 -4.71 -3.24
C PHE A 267 3.31 -4.76 -4.51
N GLN A 268 2.11 -5.33 -4.47
CA GLN A 268 1.19 -5.40 -5.60
C GLN A 268 0.92 -4.02 -6.21
N LEU A 269 0.97 -3.93 -7.54
CA LEU A 269 0.66 -2.71 -8.28
C LEU A 269 -0.72 -2.82 -8.97
N PRO A 270 -1.46 -1.70 -9.10
CA PRO A 270 -1.09 -0.34 -8.70
C PRO A 270 -1.17 -0.11 -7.19
N GLU A 271 -2.07 -0.81 -6.51
CA GLU A 271 -2.31 -0.70 -5.07
C GLU A 271 -2.09 -2.05 -4.36
N PRO A 272 -1.71 -2.05 -3.07
CA PRO A 272 -1.67 -3.26 -2.27
C PRO A 272 -3.03 -3.96 -2.26
N ALA A 273 -3.05 -5.29 -2.11
CA ALA A 273 -4.29 -6.07 -2.17
C ALA A 273 -5.33 -5.65 -1.10
N VAL A 274 -4.86 -5.49 0.14
CA VAL A 274 -5.58 -4.86 1.25
C VAL A 274 -5.25 -3.37 1.26
N THR A 275 -6.26 -2.54 1.00
CA THR A 275 -6.13 -1.08 0.93
C THR A 275 -6.45 -0.38 2.24
N HIS A 276 -7.36 -0.93 3.05
CA HIS A 276 -7.63 -0.40 4.40
C HIS A 276 -6.46 -0.69 5.34
N GLY A 277 -6.14 0.27 6.20
CA GLY A 277 -4.96 0.18 7.07
C GLY A 277 -3.62 0.28 6.33
N GLN A 278 -3.62 0.53 5.01
CA GLN A 278 -2.43 0.76 4.17
C GLN A 278 -1.34 -0.31 4.43
N LEU A 279 -0.09 0.13 4.60
CA LEU A 279 1.06 -0.75 4.83
C LEU A 279 1.14 -1.26 6.28
N LEU A 280 0.41 -0.64 7.22
CA LEU A 280 0.46 -1.00 8.65
C LEU A 280 -0.11 -2.39 8.89
N PHE A 281 -1.15 -2.78 8.15
CA PHE A 281 -1.72 -4.12 8.25
C PHE A 281 -0.66 -5.20 8.02
N TYR A 282 0.08 -5.11 6.91
CA TYR A 282 1.11 -6.10 6.56
C TYR A 282 2.28 -6.11 7.56
N GLY A 283 2.75 -4.93 7.98
CA GLY A 283 3.79 -4.83 8.99
C GLY A 283 3.39 -5.45 10.32
N ALA A 284 2.18 -5.15 10.80
CA ALA A 284 1.65 -5.70 12.04
C ALA A 284 1.36 -7.21 11.93
N LEU A 285 0.94 -7.69 10.76
CA LEU A 285 0.73 -9.11 10.49
C LEU A 285 2.05 -9.89 10.54
N LEU A 286 3.12 -9.39 9.91
CA LEU A 286 4.45 -10.03 9.96
C LEU A 286 5.01 -10.08 11.38
N ILE A 287 4.84 -9.00 12.16
CA ILE A 287 5.21 -9.00 13.59
C ILE A 287 4.39 -10.03 14.37
N GLN A 288 3.08 -10.08 14.15
CA GLN A 288 2.20 -11.06 14.81
C GLN A 288 2.63 -12.50 14.50
N ILE A 289 2.95 -12.80 13.24
CA ILE A 289 3.43 -14.12 12.80
C ILE A 289 4.78 -14.45 13.46
N CYS A 290 5.73 -13.51 13.48
CA CYS A 290 7.03 -13.71 14.13
C CYS A 290 6.90 -13.96 15.64
N ASN A 291 5.94 -13.30 16.30
CA ASN A 291 5.67 -13.52 17.71
C ASN A 291 5.02 -14.88 17.99
N GLU A 292 4.15 -15.36 17.09
CA GLU A 292 3.51 -16.68 17.21
C GLU A 292 4.46 -17.84 16.85
N CYS A 293 5.45 -17.61 15.97
CA CYS A 293 6.42 -18.63 15.51
C CYS A 293 7.85 -18.06 15.46
N SER A 294 8.47 -17.87 16.62
CA SER A 294 9.74 -17.14 16.77
C SER A 294 11.00 -17.89 16.34
N SER A 295 10.93 -19.20 16.08
CA SER A 295 12.13 -20.00 15.74
C SER A 295 12.50 -19.97 14.26
N THR A 296 11.53 -19.77 13.36
CA THR A 296 11.74 -19.90 11.90
C THR A 296 11.40 -18.62 11.14
N PHE A 297 10.24 -18.01 11.41
CA PHE A 297 9.76 -16.86 10.65
C PHE A 297 10.68 -15.64 10.69
N PRO A 298 11.29 -15.25 11.83
CA PRO A 298 12.23 -14.13 11.84
C PRO A 298 13.43 -14.34 10.90
N LEU A 299 13.93 -15.59 10.78
CA LEU A 299 15.04 -15.93 9.89
C LEU A 299 14.63 -15.82 8.41
N VAL A 300 13.46 -16.36 8.07
CA VAL A 300 12.92 -16.29 6.70
C VAL A 300 12.60 -14.84 6.31
N LEU A 301 12.08 -14.04 7.24
CA LEU A 301 11.80 -12.63 7.01
C LEU A 301 13.08 -11.80 6.85
N ALA A 302 14.11 -12.08 7.65
CA ALA A 302 15.42 -11.45 7.48
C ALA A 302 16.02 -11.78 6.10
N GLN A 303 16.00 -13.06 5.70
CA GLN A 303 16.43 -13.49 4.37
C GLN A 303 15.64 -12.80 3.24
N ALA A 304 14.31 -12.70 3.37
CA ALA A 304 13.49 -11.96 2.39
C ALA A 304 13.91 -10.49 2.29
N THR A 305 14.23 -9.87 3.43
CA THR A 305 14.66 -8.46 3.51
C THR A 305 16.00 -8.25 2.81
N GLU A 306 16.95 -9.18 2.98
CA GLU A 306 18.21 -9.18 2.25
C GLU A 306 17.99 -9.30 0.74
N LEU A 307 17.17 -10.26 0.30
CA LEU A 307 16.84 -10.41 -1.12
C LEU A 307 16.14 -9.18 -1.71
N LEU A 308 15.29 -8.50 -0.94
CA LEU A 308 14.68 -7.23 -1.35
C LEU A 308 15.75 -6.14 -1.51
N PHE A 309 16.65 -6.01 -0.54
CA PHE A 309 17.73 -5.02 -0.54
C PHE A 309 18.71 -5.23 -1.70
N GLU A 310 19.15 -6.46 -1.94
CA GLU A 310 20.03 -6.82 -3.06
C GLU A 310 19.43 -6.43 -4.41
N ARG A 311 18.11 -6.58 -4.56
CA ARG A 311 17.38 -6.35 -5.81
C ARG A 311 16.83 -4.92 -5.96
N LEU A 312 17.15 -3.99 -5.04
CA LEU A 312 16.66 -2.61 -5.06
C LEU A 312 16.93 -1.87 -6.37
N ASN A 313 18.08 -2.14 -7.02
CA ASN A 313 18.46 -1.48 -8.27
C ASN A 313 17.50 -1.75 -9.43
N GLN A 314 16.75 -2.84 -9.36
CA GLN A 314 15.75 -3.22 -10.36
C GLN A 314 14.32 -3.01 -9.86
N MET A 315 14.14 -2.62 -8.59
CA MET A 315 12.82 -2.49 -7.96
C MET A 315 12.19 -1.14 -8.33
N LYS A 316 10.88 -1.12 -8.55
CA LYS A 316 10.18 0.13 -8.86
C LYS A 316 10.16 1.10 -7.69
N PRO A 317 10.26 2.42 -7.94
CA PRO A 317 10.30 3.44 -6.88
C PRO A 317 9.14 3.35 -5.88
N ILE A 318 7.91 3.11 -6.35
CA ILE A 318 6.74 2.96 -5.47
C ILE A 318 6.86 1.73 -4.56
N CYS A 319 7.46 0.64 -5.02
CA CYS A 319 7.71 -0.55 -4.20
C CYS A 319 8.86 -0.30 -3.20
N ILE A 320 9.89 0.45 -3.60
CA ILE A 320 10.96 0.90 -2.69
C ILE A 320 10.38 1.76 -1.56
N GLU A 321 9.48 2.70 -1.87
CA GLU A 321 8.82 3.53 -0.86
C GLU A 321 8.03 2.66 0.14
N ARG A 322 7.27 1.68 -0.36
CA ARG A 322 6.56 0.72 0.50
C ARG A 322 7.51 -0.10 1.36
N PHE A 323 8.65 -0.51 0.80
CA PHE A 323 9.68 -1.23 1.53
C PHE A 323 10.26 -0.35 2.64
N VAL A 324 10.63 0.89 2.36
CA VAL A 324 11.10 1.86 3.36
C VAL A 324 10.05 2.02 4.47
N ASN A 325 8.79 2.20 4.12
CA ASN A 325 7.69 2.37 5.08
C ASN A 325 7.53 1.15 6.01
N TRP A 326 7.49 -0.06 5.44
CA TRP A 326 7.39 -1.30 6.18
C TRP A 326 8.63 -1.57 7.04
N PHE A 327 9.82 -1.44 6.46
CA PHE A 327 11.08 -1.75 7.13
C PHE A 327 11.34 -0.80 8.31
N SER A 328 11.10 0.51 8.15
CA SER A 328 11.17 1.46 9.26
C SER A 328 10.20 1.10 10.39
N TYR A 329 8.95 0.73 10.06
CA TYR A 329 7.97 0.30 11.06
C TYR A 329 8.41 -0.98 11.78
N HIS A 330 8.92 -1.96 11.03
CA HIS A 330 9.47 -3.21 11.57
C HIS A 330 10.61 -2.92 12.55
N LEU A 331 11.60 -2.13 12.14
CA LEU A 331 12.76 -1.78 12.96
C LEU A 331 12.37 -1.10 14.28
N VAL A 332 11.41 -0.16 14.27
CA VAL A 332 10.96 0.49 15.53
C VAL A 332 10.41 -0.53 16.52
N ASN A 333 9.71 -1.57 16.06
CA ASN A 333 9.18 -2.63 16.91
C ASN A 333 10.27 -3.60 17.44
N TYR A 334 11.44 -3.63 16.79
CA TYR A 334 12.59 -4.44 17.19
C TYR A 334 13.78 -3.57 17.66
N GLN A 335 13.52 -2.39 18.21
CA GLN A 335 14.54 -1.51 18.81
C GLN A 335 15.68 -1.13 17.84
N ILE A 336 15.38 -1.06 16.54
CA ILE A 336 16.30 -0.70 15.45
C ILE A 336 17.46 -1.72 15.32
N LEU A 337 17.24 -2.94 15.79
CA LEU A 337 18.20 -4.03 15.64
C LEU A 337 18.19 -4.53 14.20
N TRP A 338 19.32 -4.33 13.52
CA TRP A 338 19.59 -4.85 12.19
C TRP A 338 21.09 -5.07 11.99
N THR A 339 21.46 -5.97 11.09
CA THR A 339 22.85 -6.23 10.70
C THR A 339 23.35 -5.21 9.67
N TRP A 340 23.27 -3.92 10.01
CA TRP A 340 23.61 -2.80 9.11
C TRP A 340 24.95 -2.95 8.37
N ASN A 341 25.96 -3.54 9.01
CA ASN A 341 27.28 -3.77 8.40
C ASN A 341 27.24 -4.66 7.15
N GLU A 342 26.23 -5.52 6.99
CA GLU A 342 26.04 -6.32 5.77
C GLU A 342 25.69 -5.45 4.56
N TRP A 343 25.24 -4.21 4.78
CA TRP A 343 24.91 -3.23 3.74
C TRP A 343 25.98 -2.14 3.58
N ALA A 344 27.17 -2.32 4.15
CA ALA A 344 28.24 -1.30 4.13
C ALA A 344 28.68 -0.92 2.71
N ASP A 345 28.60 -1.84 1.74
CA ASP A 345 28.90 -1.59 0.33
C ASP A 345 28.06 -0.42 -0.25
N ALA A 346 26.84 -0.21 0.26
CA ALA A 346 25.99 0.89 -0.17
C ALA A 346 26.55 2.28 0.21
N LEU A 347 27.48 2.36 1.16
CA LEU A 347 28.15 3.61 1.53
C LEU A 347 29.05 4.11 0.39
N GLU A 348 29.63 3.20 -0.39
CA GLU A 348 30.50 3.52 -1.53
C GLU A 348 29.74 3.83 -2.81
N GLU A 349 28.44 3.48 -2.87
CA GLU A 349 27.61 3.75 -4.03
C GLU A 349 27.30 5.25 -4.23
N ASN A 350 26.89 5.60 -5.46
CA ASN A 350 26.42 6.95 -5.80
C ASN A 350 25.30 7.39 -4.85
N ARG A 351 25.27 8.69 -4.49
CA ARG A 351 24.22 9.30 -3.64
C ARG A 351 22.79 8.97 -4.08
N MET A 352 22.57 8.81 -5.38
CA MET A 352 21.27 8.53 -5.98
C MET A 352 21.01 7.03 -6.24
N SER A 353 21.93 6.14 -5.85
CA SER A 353 21.70 4.70 -5.96
C SER A 353 20.49 4.27 -5.12
N PRO A 354 19.63 3.35 -5.63
CA PRO A 354 18.50 2.82 -4.88
C PRO A 354 18.86 2.27 -3.51
N LYS A 355 19.98 1.54 -3.37
CA LYS A 355 20.44 0.99 -2.08
C LYS A 355 20.81 2.09 -1.06
N LYS A 356 21.63 3.06 -1.46
CA LYS A 356 22.01 4.16 -0.55
C LYS A 356 20.81 5.04 -0.21
N ARG A 357 19.95 5.34 -1.19
CA ARG A 357 18.71 6.10 -0.96
C ARG A 357 17.75 5.37 -0.04
N PHE A 358 17.59 4.05 -0.19
CA PHE A 358 16.79 3.24 0.72
C PHE A 358 17.21 3.43 2.18
N ILE A 359 18.52 3.32 2.47
CA ILE A 359 19.05 3.51 3.83
C ILE A 359 18.79 4.94 4.34
N VAL A 360 19.08 5.95 3.53
CA VAL A 360 18.85 7.36 3.88
C VAL A 360 17.37 7.63 4.19
N GLU A 361 16.45 7.14 3.35
CA GLU A 361 15.02 7.32 3.56
C GLU A 361 14.51 6.52 4.78
N THR A 362 15.03 5.31 5.01
CA THR A 362 14.75 4.55 6.23
C THR A 362 15.18 5.32 7.48
N PHE A 363 16.37 5.92 7.49
CA PHE A 363 16.85 6.75 8.60
C PHE A 363 16.00 8.01 8.79
N ALA A 364 15.65 8.69 7.70
CA ALA A 364 14.77 9.86 7.74
C ALA A 364 13.41 9.54 8.37
N ARG A 365 12.83 8.36 8.05
CA ARG A 365 11.60 7.90 8.69
C ARG A 365 11.82 7.51 10.16
N LEU A 366 12.89 6.79 10.49
CA LEU A 366 13.17 6.38 11.86
C LEU A 366 13.32 7.57 12.81
N ILE A 367 13.99 8.65 12.39
CA ILE A 367 14.14 9.86 13.23
C ILE A 367 12.78 10.39 13.72
N ARG A 368 11.75 10.35 12.85
CA ARG A 368 10.38 10.80 13.19
C ARG A 368 9.75 9.95 14.29
N SER A 369 10.14 8.68 14.42
CA SER A 369 9.56 7.74 15.37
C SER A 369 10.38 7.55 16.65
N CYS A 370 11.70 7.72 16.62
CA CYS A 370 12.56 7.34 17.77
C CYS A 370 13.54 8.41 18.27
N LYS A 371 13.53 9.64 17.73
CA LYS A 371 14.46 10.75 18.05
C LYS A 371 15.89 10.50 17.54
N PHE A 372 16.55 11.55 17.06
CA PHE A 372 17.89 11.50 16.42
C PHE A 372 18.95 10.77 17.27
N ARG A 373 19.01 11.04 18.58
CA ARG A 373 20.02 10.45 19.48
C ARG A 373 19.91 8.92 19.57
N ASN A 374 18.68 8.40 19.61
CA ASN A 374 18.47 6.95 19.73
C ASN A 374 18.85 6.25 18.44
N LEU A 375 18.48 6.81 17.27
CA LEU A 375 18.91 6.29 15.99
C LEU A 375 20.44 6.31 15.86
N LYS A 376 21.09 7.44 16.18
CA LYS A 376 22.55 7.56 16.13
C LYS A 376 23.27 6.51 16.98
N ASN A 377 22.71 6.17 18.15
CA ASN A 377 23.27 5.14 19.04
C ASN A 377 23.00 3.71 18.55
N ALA A 378 21.94 3.49 17.77
CA ALA A 378 21.54 2.17 17.29
C ALA A 378 22.26 1.75 16.00
N VAL A 379 22.71 2.70 15.19
CA VAL A 379 23.42 2.43 13.92
C VAL A 379 24.94 2.46 14.08
N PRO A 380 25.70 1.65 13.31
CA PRO A 380 27.17 1.68 13.33
C PRO A 380 27.74 3.05 12.94
N GLU A 381 28.96 3.36 13.38
CA GLU A 381 29.61 4.67 13.17
C GLU A 381 29.74 5.03 11.69
N GLU A 382 30.06 4.04 10.85
CA GLU A 382 30.21 4.19 9.39
C GLU A 382 28.92 4.68 8.70
N PHE A 383 27.75 4.31 9.25
CA PHE A 383 26.44 4.72 8.71
C PHE A 383 25.99 6.09 9.20
N GLN A 384 26.66 6.68 10.20
CA GLN A 384 26.26 7.98 10.74
C GLN A 384 26.38 9.11 9.70
N VAL A 385 27.21 8.94 8.67
CA VAL A 385 27.32 9.87 7.53
C VAL A 385 26.03 9.95 6.70
N LEU A 386 25.18 8.93 6.76
CA LEU A 386 23.89 8.89 6.06
C LEU A 386 22.72 9.40 6.92
N LEU A 387 22.95 9.68 8.21
CA LEU A 387 21.92 10.26 9.05
C LEU A 387 21.57 11.66 8.53
N PRO A 388 20.28 11.98 8.41
CA PRO A 388 19.85 13.34 8.15
C PRO A 388 20.46 14.30 9.17
N GLU A 389 20.74 15.53 8.74
CA GLU A 389 21.13 16.59 9.66
C GLU A 389 20.07 16.74 10.75
N SER A 390 20.49 17.09 11.97
CA SER A 390 19.56 17.23 13.08
C SER A 390 18.50 18.26 12.70
N LEU A 391 17.21 17.87 12.75
CA LEU A 391 16.06 18.75 12.54
C LEU A 391 16.12 19.90 13.56
N LYS A 392 16.79 20.98 13.19
CA LYS A 392 16.90 22.22 13.92
C LYS A 392 16.32 23.30 13.02
N PHE A 393 15.52 24.18 13.60
CA PHE A 393 15.03 25.35 12.89
C PHE A 393 16.22 26.15 12.35
N ASN A 394 16.28 26.32 11.02
CA ASN A 394 17.32 27.10 10.39
C ASN A 394 16.93 28.58 10.45
N ASN A 395 17.38 29.31 11.47
CA ASN A 395 17.14 30.75 11.52
C ASN A 395 18.09 31.47 10.54
N ILE A 396 17.64 31.71 9.31
CA ILE A 396 18.43 32.41 8.28
C ILE A 396 18.86 33.83 8.69
N PHE A 397 18.27 34.39 9.76
CA PHE A 397 18.63 35.69 10.32
C PHE A 397 19.68 35.63 11.44
N ASN A 398 20.08 34.43 11.88
CA ASN A 398 21.11 34.21 12.90
C ASN A 398 22.36 33.49 12.39
N ASP A 399 22.30 32.80 11.24
CA ASP A 399 23.40 31.95 10.82
C ASP A 399 24.51 32.77 10.11
N HIS A 400 25.64 32.91 10.79
CA HIS A 400 26.87 33.51 10.24
C HIS A 400 27.69 32.51 9.42
N THR A 401 27.17 31.33 9.11
CA THR A 401 27.73 30.51 8.03
C THR A 401 27.38 31.17 6.70
N ILE A 402 28.19 32.17 6.36
CA ILE A 402 28.10 32.96 5.14
C ILE A 402 28.37 32.02 3.97
N ASP A 403 27.32 31.40 3.45
CA ASP A 403 27.30 31.02 2.05
C ASP A 403 27.20 32.32 1.25
N SER A 404 28.01 32.47 0.20
CA SER A 404 28.17 33.73 -0.53
C SER A 404 26.88 34.28 -1.15
N ASN A 405 25.81 33.47 -1.20
CA ASN A 405 24.47 33.86 -1.66
C ASN A 405 23.59 34.51 -0.57
N LEU A 406 23.91 34.35 0.72
CA LEU A 406 23.13 34.87 1.87
C LEU A 406 23.61 36.23 2.39
N LEU A 407 24.61 36.87 1.75
CA LEU A 407 25.05 38.24 2.04
C LEU A 407 23.93 39.29 1.92
N LYS A 408 22.78 38.97 1.32
CA LYS A 408 21.57 39.81 1.30
C LYS A 408 20.89 39.95 2.68
N TYR A 409 21.15 39.05 3.62
CA TYR A 409 20.37 38.92 4.87
C TYR A 409 21.04 39.56 6.11
N SER A 410 22.26 40.09 5.99
CA SER A 410 23.00 40.67 7.14
C SER A 410 22.29 41.84 7.81
N ASN A 411 21.53 42.63 7.04
CA ASN A 411 20.72 43.76 7.55
C ASN A 411 19.31 43.34 7.97
N ILE A 412 18.90 42.09 7.73
CA ILE A 412 17.54 41.60 8.05
C ILE A 412 17.46 41.11 9.51
N SER A 413 18.59 40.76 10.13
CA SER A 413 18.68 40.38 11.55
C SER A 413 18.13 41.47 12.52
N PRO A 414 18.48 42.77 12.39
CA PRO A 414 17.86 43.84 13.18
C PRO A 414 16.35 44.02 12.98
N VAL A 415 15.85 43.80 11.76
CA VAL A 415 14.43 43.94 11.43
C VAL A 415 13.64 42.78 12.03
N PHE A 416 14.18 41.56 11.93
CA PHE A 416 13.64 40.37 12.57
C PHE A 416 13.54 40.55 14.08
N GLU A 417 14.60 41.00 14.74
CA GLU A 417 14.64 41.26 16.19
C GLU A 417 13.57 42.27 16.66
N ARG A 418 13.23 43.24 15.81
CA ARG A 418 12.16 44.21 16.09
C ARG A 418 10.77 43.63 15.84
N PHE A 419 10.64 42.66 14.93
CA PHE A 419 9.35 42.12 14.49
C PHE A 419 8.89 40.88 15.27
N TYR A 420 9.76 39.88 15.48
CA TYR A 420 9.35 38.60 16.09
C TYR A 420 8.69 38.74 17.48
N PRO A 421 8.99 39.74 18.34
CA PRO A 421 8.31 39.90 19.61
C PRO A 421 6.80 40.15 19.45
N CYS A 422 6.34 40.71 18.32
CA CYS A 422 4.91 40.86 18.02
C CYS A 422 4.22 39.49 17.87
N ILE A 423 4.92 38.54 17.25
CA ILE A 423 4.42 37.16 17.10
C ILE A 423 4.55 36.40 18.43
N GLU A 424 5.66 36.56 19.15
CA GLU A 424 5.89 35.90 20.44
C GLU A 424 4.84 36.30 21.49
N LYS A 425 4.49 37.58 21.53
CA LYS A 425 3.44 38.12 22.42
C LYS A 425 2.02 37.84 21.95
N ARG A 426 1.86 37.23 20.77
CA ARG A 426 0.57 36.98 20.14
C ARG A 426 -0.22 38.29 19.95
N GLU A 427 0.40 39.33 19.41
CA GLU A 427 -0.29 40.59 19.13
C GLU A 427 -1.47 40.42 18.16
N ASP A 428 -2.35 41.41 18.10
CA ASP A 428 -3.50 41.44 17.19
C ASP A 428 -3.06 41.35 15.71
N PRO A 429 -3.73 40.57 14.84
CA PRO A 429 -3.35 40.43 13.44
C PRO A 429 -3.25 41.76 12.66
N LEU A 430 -4.10 42.76 12.95
CA LEU A 430 -4.02 44.06 12.28
C LEU A 430 -2.77 44.83 12.73
N LEU A 431 -2.45 44.76 14.02
CA LEU A 431 -1.22 45.36 14.55
C LEU A 431 0.03 44.69 13.95
N VAL A 432 -0.01 43.38 13.72
CA VAL A 432 1.05 42.65 13.03
C VAL A 432 1.23 43.17 11.60
N ILE A 433 0.14 43.33 10.83
CA ILE A 433 0.18 43.90 9.47
C ILE A 433 0.78 45.31 9.46
N ASP A 434 0.33 46.17 10.37
CA ASP A 434 0.82 47.56 10.46
C ASP A 434 2.30 47.62 10.83
N THR A 435 2.74 46.75 11.74
CA THR A 435 4.14 46.63 12.13
C THR A 435 4.99 46.13 10.96
N LEU A 436 4.49 45.16 10.20
CA LEU A 436 5.13 44.63 8.99
C LEU A 436 5.36 45.72 7.95
N LYS A 437 4.31 46.48 7.61
CA LYS A 437 4.39 47.60 6.65
C LYS A 437 5.41 48.65 7.09
N LYS A 438 5.40 49.00 8.39
CA LYS A 438 6.30 50.00 8.95
C LYS A 438 7.77 49.56 8.90
N LEU A 439 8.06 48.31 9.26
CA LEU A 439 9.43 47.81 9.33
C LEU A 439 10.03 47.58 7.95
N CYS A 440 9.25 47.09 6.98
CA CYS A 440 9.75 46.89 5.62
C CYS A 440 9.98 48.23 4.90
N SER A 441 9.07 49.20 5.03
CA SER A 441 9.25 50.54 4.45
C SER A 441 10.45 51.32 5.01
N GLN A 442 10.82 51.09 6.28
CA GLN A 442 12.04 51.65 6.87
C GLN A 442 13.29 51.00 6.31
N PHE A 443 13.25 49.69 6.07
CA PHE A 443 14.35 48.93 5.49
C PHE A 443 14.69 49.36 4.06
N ASP A 444 13.67 49.61 3.23
CA ASP A 444 13.86 50.08 1.86
C ASP A 444 14.48 51.50 1.81
N SER A 445 14.26 52.30 2.84
CA SER A 445 14.84 53.64 2.97
C SER A 445 16.25 53.68 3.55
N GLU A 446 16.65 52.65 4.31
CA GLU A 446 17.98 52.55 4.97
C GLU A 446 19.02 51.81 4.11
N CYS A 447 18.63 51.19 2.99
CA CYS A 447 19.53 50.47 2.07
C CYS A 447 20.32 51.38 1.08
N GLU A 448 20.31 52.70 1.26
CA GLU A 448 21.35 53.55 0.62
C GLU A 448 22.68 53.38 1.39
N PRO A 449 23.81 53.07 0.71
CA PRO A 449 25.03 52.67 1.39
C PRO A 449 25.62 53.88 2.12
N SER A 450 25.51 53.88 3.45
CA SER A 450 26.37 54.70 4.30
C SER A 450 27.20 53.79 5.19
N ASP A 451 28.51 53.90 5.01
CA ASP A 451 29.53 53.22 5.81
C ASP A 451 29.30 53.49 7.30
N SER A 452 28.77 52.52 8.04
CA SER A 452 28.84 52.54 9.50
C SER A 452 29.01 51.14 10.08
N GLU A 453 29.88 51.08 11.07
CA GLU A 453 30.57 49.90 11.58
C GLU A 453 29.64 48.81 12.14
N MET A 454 29.95 47.55 11.78
CA MET A 454 29.37 46.33 12.37
C MET A 454 29.56 46.32 13.90
N LYS A 455 28.45 46.39 14.65
CA LYS A 455 28.40 45.95 16.05
C LYS A 455 27.69 44.62 16.14
N THR A 456 28.44 43.59 16.52
CA THR A 456 27.96 42.24 16.82
C THR A 456 27.14 42.25 18.11
N HIS A 457 25.83 42.04 18.01
CA HIS A 457 24.98 41.70 19.14
C HIS A 457 24.59 40.22 19.05
N TYR A 458 25.00 39.45 20.06
CA TYR A 458 24.66 38.04 20.19
C TYR A 458 23.23 37.87 20.72
N LEU A 459 22.46 36.99 20.08
CA LEU A 459 21.17 36.53 20.61
C LEU A 459 21.37 35.40 21.61
N PRO A 460 20.68 35.42 22.77
CA PRO A 460 20.70 34.28 23.66
C PRO A 460 19.96 33.11 23.00
N SER A 461 20.67 32.00 22.78
CA SER A 461 20.04 30.73 22.45
C SER A 461 18.99 30.42 23.52
N LYS A 462 17.71 30.24 23.15
CA LYS A 462 16.72 29.71 24.08
C LYS A 462 17.27 28.39 24.63
N PRO A 463 17.41 28.24 25.97
CA PRO A 463 17.88 26.98 26.52
C PRO A 463 16.90 25.87 26.10
N PRO A 464 17.38 24.65 25.80
CA PRO A 464 16.48 23.53 25.58
C PRO A 464 15.61 23.39 26.83
N ARG A 465 14.30 23.59 26.70
CA ARG A 465 13.37 23.29 27.79
C ARG A 465 13.53 21.80 28.09
N THR A 466 13.88 21.50 29.33
CA THR A 466 13.87 20.14 29.89
C THR A 466 12.56 19.46 29.54
N GLN A 467 12.66 18.28 28.93
CA GLN A 467 11.54 17.38 28.67
C GLN A 467 10.80 17.16 29.99
N PHE A 468 9.58 17.66 30.08
CA PHE A 468 8.60 17.10 31.01
C PHE A 468 8.03 15.88 30.31
N ASP A 469 8.22 14.73 30.96
CA ASP A 469 7.37 13.56 30.78
C ASP A 469 5.94 14.00 31.06
N ASP A 470 5.05 13.90 30.07
CA ASP A 470 3.63 13.82 30.34
C ASP A 470 2.98 12.89 29.32
N GLU A 471 2.27 11.95 29.92
CA GLU A 471 1.55 10.81 29.37
C GLU A 471 0.38 11.23 28.47
N ASP A 472 -0.01 10.26 27.64
CA ASP A 472 -1.36 10.02 27.12
C ASP A 472 -2.40 11.13 27.31
N ASN A 473 -2.83 11.73 26.21
CA ASN A 473 -4.25 12.04 26.00
C ASN A 473 -4.59 12.04 24.51
N LEU A 474 -5.20 10.93 24.08
CA LEU A 474 -6.16 10.94 22.97
C LEU A 474 -7.29 11.91 23.32
N ILE A 475 -7.60 12.85 22.43
CA ILE A 475 -8.94 13.44 22.37
C ILE A 475 -9.40 13.49 20.91
N ASP A 476 -10.55 12.85 20.74
CA ASP A 476 -11.44 12.73 19.59
C ASP A 476 -12.03 14.06 19.09
N TYR A 477 -12.40 14.05 17.81
CA TYR A 477 -13.53 14.75 17.14
C TYR A 477 -13.98 16.13 17.63
N ILE A 478 -13.95 17.12 16.73
CA ILE A 478 -15.00 18.15 16.65
C ILE A 478 -15.43 18.34 15.18
N ASP A 479 -16.75 18.24 15.03
CA ASP A 479 -17.63 18.40 13.87
C ASP A 479 -17.57 19.75 13.15
N ASP A 480 -18.12 19.69 11.94
CA ASP A 480 -18.42 20.73 10.97
C ASP A 480 -19.25 21.94 11.48
N ASP A 481 -19.05 23.06 10.77
CA ASP A 481 -19.98 24.16 10.47
C ASP A 481 -20.60 25.00 11.59
N VAL A 482 -20.14 26.26 11.68
CA VAL A 482 -21.03 27.45 11.56
C VAL A 482 -20.27 28.59 10.88
N GLU A 483 -20.65 28.85 9.63
CA GLU A 483 -20.32 30.07 8.87
C GLU A 483 -20.86 31.31 9.58
N THR A 484 -20.01 32.34 9.72
CA THR A 484 -20.47 33.74 9.74
C THR A 484 -19.51 34.59 8.92
N GLU A 485 -19.83 34.74 7.64
CA GLU A 485 -19.20 35.70 6.74
C GLU A 485 -19.42 37.14 7.25
N THR A 486 -18.34 37.81 7.63
CA THR A 486 -18.29 39.28 7.62
C THR A 486 -17.38 39.70 6.47
N VAL A 487 -18.00 39.91 5.31
CA VAL A 487 -17.35 40.45 4.10
C VAL A 487 -16.96 41.91 4.36
N ILE A 488 -15.70 42.13 4.73
CA ILE A 488 -15.09 43.47 4.66
C ILE A 488 -14.48 43.59 3.27
N SER A 489 -15.17 44.32 2.38
CA SER A 489 -14.66 44.61 1.05
C SER A 489 -13.47 45.58 1.12
N PHE A 490 -12.25 45.07 0.98
CA PHE A 490 -11.09 45.91 0.68
C PHE A 490 -11.02 46.12 -0.84
N LYS A 491 -11.13 47.39 -1.26
CA LYS A 491 -10.85 47.80 -2.63
C LYS A 491 -9.38 47.49 -2.94
N THR A 492 -9.17 46.72 -4.00
CA THR A 492 -7.89 46.28 -4.54
C THR A 492 -7.12 47.44 -5.15
N GLU A 493 -6.37 48.18 -4.33
CA GLU A 493 -5.13 48.80 -4.80
C GLU A 493 -4.05 47.73 -4.75
N LYS A 494 -3.43 47.42 -5.90
CA LYS A 494 -2.24 46.56 -5.99
C LYS A 494 -1.09 47.22 -5.24
N THR A 495 -1.07 47.11 -3.91
CA THR A 495 0.15 47.30 -3.14
C THR A 495 1.03 46.11 -3.44
N HIS A 496 2.16 46.32 -4.12
CA HIS A 496 3.24 45.33 -4.21
C HIS A 496 3.56 44.86 -2.78
N ILE A 497 3.06 43.69 -2.39
CA ILE A 497 3.52 43.02 -1.18
C ILE A 497 4.85 42.41 -1.56
N GLU A 498 5.93 43.06 -1.17
CA GLU A 498 7.27 42.62 -1.50
C GLU A 498 7.61 41.32 -0.74
N ALA A 499 8.36 40.41 -1.37
CA ALA A 499 8.82 39.15 -0.80
C ALA A 499 9.48 39.31 0.59
N SER A 500 10.03 40.49 0.88
CA SER A 500 10.56 40.90 2.18
C SER A 500 9.54 40.76 3.34
N HIS A 501 8.29 41.16 3.12
CA HIS A 501 7.20 41.06 4.09
C HIS A 501 6.88 39.60 4.41
N MET A 502 6.74 38.79 3.36
CA MET A 502 6.44 37.37 3.46
C MET A 502 7.54 36.61 4.21
N ASN A 503 8.81 36.87 3.83
CA ASN A 503 9.98 36.30 4.50
C ASN A 503 9.99 36.62 6.00
N LEU A 504 9.89 37.89 6.36
CA LEU A 504 9.95 38.33 7.75
C LEU A 504 8.83 37.71 8.60
N PHE A 505 7.61 37.67 8.06
CA PHE A 505 6.45 37.11 8.74
C PHE A 505 6.57 35.61 8.98
N ILE A 506 6.81 34.83 7.91
CA ILE A 506 6.87 33.37 7.95
C ILE A 506 7.98 32.90 8.89
N THR A 507 9.15 33.55 8.83
CA THR A 507 10.27 33.22 9.70
C THR A 507 9.94 33.46 11.17
N ALA A 508 9.37 34.62 11.50
CA ALA A 508 9.02 34.95 12.89
C ALA A 508 7.93 34.00 13.42
N LEU A 509 6.98 33.64 12.56
CA LEU A 509 5.94 32.66 12.88
C LEU A 509 6.53 31.30 13.23
N PHE A 510 7.39 30.74 12.37
CA PHE A 510 7.99 29.43 12.63
C PHE A 510 9.03 29.46 13.74
N TYR A 511 9.80 30.54 13.89
CA TYR A 511 10.70 30.70 15.04
C TYR A 511 9.95 30.70 16.37
N CYS A 512 8.79 31.36 16.44
CA CYS A 512 7.93 31.34 17.62
C CYS A 512 7.21 30.00 17.81
N GLY A 513 6.91 29.29 16.70
CA GLY A 513 6.20 28.01 16.67
C GLY A 513 7.09 26.75 16.79
N GLN A 514 8.42 26.88 16.76
CA GLN A 514 9.37 25.76 16.62
C GLN A 514 9.32 24.72 17.75
N SER A 515 8.64 24.99 18.87
CA SER A 515 8.57 24.09 20.02
C SER A 515 7.76 22.82 19.76
N SER A 516 6.72 22.90 18.92
CA SER A 516 5.86 21.77 18.57
C SER A 516 4.99 22.06 17.36
N LEU A 517 4.51 21.02 16.69
CA LEU A 517 3.55 21.17 15.59
C LEU A 517 2.28 21.92 16.04
N SER A 518 1.78 21.64 17.25
CA SER A 518 0.61 22.33 17.81
C SER A 518 0.86 23.82 18.05
N ALA A 519 2.09 24.21 18.44
CA ALA A 519 2.45 25.61 18.61
C ALA A 519 2.49 26.34 17.25
N ALA A 520 3.07 25.71 16.23
CA ALA A 520 3.06 26.22 14.86
C ALA A 520 1.62 26.37 14.31
N ILE A 521 0.79 25.32 14.41
CA ILE A 521 -0.61 25.36 13.96
C ILE A 521 -1.41 26.45 14.70
N SER A 522 -1.21 26.60 16.02
CA SER A 522 -1.87 27.65 16.79
C SER A 522 -1.53 29.05 16.28
N LEU A 523 -0.30 29.30 15.81
CA LEU A 523 0.10 30.59 15.24
C LEU A 523 -0.45 30.76 13.83
N ILE A 524 -0.41 29.72 13.00
CA ILE A 524 -1.01 29.73 11.65
C ILE A 524 -2.49 30.11 11.73
N ASN A 525 -3.26 29.44 12.59
CA ASN A 525 -4.69 29.71 12.75
C ASN A 525 -4.97 31.12 13.31
N ARG A 526 -4.12 31.62 14.21
CA ARG A 526 -4.28 32.98 14.77
C ARG A 526 -4.10 34.05 13.69
N TYR A 527 -3.17 33.83 12.77
CA TYR A 527 -2.76 34.82 11.79
C TYR A 527 -3.24 34.50 10.37
N ASP A 528 -4.33 33.72 10.22
CA ASP A 528 -4.98 33.44 8.93
C ASP A 528 -5.29 34.72 8.13
N SER A 529 -5.75 35.78 8.80
CA SER A 529 -6.01 37.07 8.17
C SER A 529 -4.74 37.77 7.67
N VAL A 530 -3.59 37.54 8.32
CA VAL A 530 -2.28 38.05 7.86
C VAL A 530 -1.81 37.26 6.64
N PHE A 531 -2.02 35.95 6.61
CA PHE A 531 -1.77 35.12 5.43
C PHE A 531 -2.64 35.57 4.26
N LYS A 532 -3.95 35.78 4.44
CA LYS A 532 -4.84 36.31 3.39
C LYS A 532 -4.46 37.71 2.93
N TRP A 533 -3.91 38.53 3.82
CA TRP A 533 -3.39 39.84 3.46
C TRP A 533 -2.12 39.71 2.60
N LEU A 534 -1.17 38.84 3.00
CA LEU A 534 0.07 38.57 2.26
C LEU A 534 -0.15 37.82 0.95
N LEU A 535 -1.21 37.00 0.87
CA LEU A 535 -1.55 36.10 -0.22
C LEU A 535 -2.98 36.38 -0.69
N PRO A 536 -3.20 37.42 -1.52
CA PRO A 536 -4.50 37.70 -2.09
C PRO A 536 -5.04 36.48 -2.85
N GLU A 537 -6.36 36.24 -2.78
CA GLU A 537 -6.98 35.11 -3.48
C GLU A 537 -6.72 35.15 -4.99
N GLY A 538 -6.24 34.03 -5.53
CA GLY A 538 -5.94 33.86 -6.95
C GLY A 538 -4.49 34.18 -7.37
N ASP A 539 -3.63 34.65 -6.47
CA ASP A 539 -2.21 34.87 -6.74
C ASP A 539 -1.37 33.60 -6.47
N ILE A 540 -1.23 32.76 -7.49
CA ILE A 540 -0.49 31.49 -7.40
C ILE A 540 1.00 31.74 -7.20
N ASP A 541 1.57 32.78 -7.81
CA ASP A 541 3.00 33.08 -7.71
C ASP A 541 3.36 33.45 -6.25
N ALA A 542 2.53 34.29 -5.61
CA ALA A 542 2.70 34.61 -4.19
C ALA A 542 2.55 33.38 -3.28
N GLN A 543 1.65 32.44 -3.60
CA GLN A 543 1.49 31.19 -2.85
C GLN A 543 2.72 30.28 -3.01
N VAL A 544 3.29 30.20 -4.21
CA VAL A 544 4.52 29.45 -4.48
C VAL A 544 5.70 30.08 -3.74
N ASP A 545 5.82 31.40 -3.75
CA ASP A 545 6.84 32.13 -3.00
C ASP A 545 6.72 31.84 -1.50
N CYS A 546 5.50 31.85 -0.93
CA CYS A 546 5.27 31.51 0.48
C CYS A 546 5.74 30.09 0.82
N LEU A 547 5.46 29.12 -0.06
CA LEU A 547 5.92 27.74 0.10
C LEU A 547 7.43 27.63 -0.03
N GLN A 548 8.05 28.36 -0.95
CA GLN A 548 9.50 28.38 -1.13
C GLN A 548 10.20 28.92 0.13
N VAL A 549 9.68 30.03 0.67
CA VAL A 549 10.17 30.59 1.92
C VAL A 549 10.06 29.55 3.03
N TRP A 550 8.90 28.91 3.17
CA TRP A 550 8.71 27.84 4.15
C TRP A 550 9.71 26.67 4.00
N LEU A 551 10.03 26.28 2.75
CA LEU A 551 11.01 25.23 2.44
C LEU A 551 12.45 25.64 2.75
N GLU A 552 12.81 26.91 2.64
CA GLU A 552 14.16 27.39 2.98
C GLU A 552 14.43 27.36 4.50
N PHE A 553 13.38 27.27 5.33
CA PHE A 553 13.44 27.26 6.80
C PHE A 553 13.40 25.87 7.46
N ASN A 554 13.04 24.81 6.72
CA ASN A 554 12.93 23.43 7.21
C ASN A 554 13.88 22.50 6.45
#